data_AF-A0A4P2VL12-F1
#
_entry.id   AF-A0A4P2VL12-F1
#
_cell.length_a   1.000
_cell.length_b   1.000
_cell.length_c   1.000
_cell.angle_alpha   90.00
_cell.angle_beta   90.00
_cell.angle_gamma   90.00
#
_symmetry.space_group_name_H-M   'P 1'
#
loop_
_entity.id
_entity.type
_entity.pdbx_description
1 polymer ?
#
loop_
_entity_poly.entity_id
_entity_poly.type
_entity_poly.pdbx_seq_one_letter_code
_entity_poly.pdbx_strand_id
1 'polypeptide(L)'
;MKLKYSLLLLSAISSTVYAKTYNLDTVINKDNISQIISAMTKSFEKGEVDSTFPVGISGTYELDEQNRLVSINVDHAVFKMIKIPLVGSYQTDVSISGKINAGNCGNIEQVTHKVNSGIPEAINARFSERVKVQGAKALQLGIENSGLKKYCITPKYDLYFY
;
A
#
# COMPACT_ATOMS: atom_id res chain seq x y z
N MET A 1 31.33 -2.15 -54.62
CA MET A 1 30.99 -1.50 -53.33
C MET A 1 29.48 -1.44 -53.16
N LYS A 2 28.94 -2.17 -52.18
CA LYS A 2 27.67 -1.93 -51.45
C LYS A 2 27.41 -3.17 -50.56
N LEU A 3 28.24 -3.36 -49.53
CA LEU A 3 27.86 -4.21 -48.41
C LEU A 3 26.85 -3.40 -47.58
N LYS A 4 25.57 -3.75 -47.68
CA LYS A 4 24.56 -3.29 -46.73
C LYS A 4 24.79 -4.06 -45.44
N TYR A 5 25.31 -3.36 -44.44
CA TYR A 5 25.53 -3.88 -43.10
C TYR A 5 24.19 -4.28 -42.47
N SER A 6 23.92 -5.58 -42.48
CA SER A 6 23.03 -6.24 -41.54
C SER A 6 23.70 -6.21 -40.16
N LEU A 7 23.44 -5.20 -39.35
CA LEU A 7 23.83 -5.19 -37.93
C LEU A 7 23.06 -4.07 -37.24
N LEU A 8 22.00 -4.46 -36.53
CA LEU A 8 21.58 -3.98 -35.21
C LEU A 8 20.17 -4.50 -34.91
N LEU A 9 20.03 -5.83 -34.88
CA LEU A 9 19.10 -6.49 -33.97
C LEU A 9 19.80 -6.53 -32.61
N LEU A 10 19.95 -5.38 -31.96
CA LEU A 10 20.16 -5.37 -30.52
C LEU A 10 18.77 -5.45 -29.90
N SER A 11 18.40 -6.69 -29.63
CA SER A 11 17.39 -7.11 -28.68
C SER A 11 17.42 -6.22 -27.43
N ALA A 12 16.55 -5.20 -27.42
CA ALA A 12 16.06 -4.61 -26.19
C ALA A 12 15.16 -5.65 -25.53
N ILE A 13 15.77 -6.68 -24.94
CA ILE A 13 15.14 -7.44 -23.88
C ILE A 13 15.06 -6.43 -22.74
N SER A 14 13.98 -5.65 -22.69
CA SER A 14 13.62 -5.02 -21.42
C SER A 14 13.44 -6.21 -20.48
N SER A 15 14.38 -6.38 -19.55
CA SER A 15 14.19 -7.27 -18.42
C SER A 15 13.01 -6.69 -17.65
N THR A 16 11.82 -7.08 -18.06
CA THR A 16 10.66 -7.11 -17.20
C THR A 16 11.08 -8.04 -16.07
N VAL A 17 11.61 -7.47 -15.01
CA VAL A 17 11.82 -8.17 -13.75
C VAL A 17 10.46 -8.77 -13.44
N TYR A 18 10.36 -10.10 -13.56
CA TYR A 18 9.10 -10.82 -13.41
C TYR A 18 8.71 -10.75 -11.94
N ALA A 19 7.86 -9.79 -11.58
CA ALA A 19 7.29 -9.74 -10.26
C ALA A 19 6.16 -10.77 -10.19
N LYS A 20 6.17 -11.61 -9.15
CA LYS A 20 5.08 -12.55 -8.89
C LYS A 20 4.00 -11.85 -8.08
N THR A 21 2.77 -11.86 -8.59
CA THR A 21 1.61 -11.26 -7.93
C THR A 21 0.93 -12.29 -7.03
N TYR A 22 0.56 -11.86 -5.83
CA TYR A 22 -0.13 -12.65 -4.81
C TYR A 22 -1.32 -11.87 -4.25
N ASN A 23 -2.30 -12.58 -3.68
CA ASN A 23 -3.46 -11.97 -3.03
C ASN A 23 -3.11 -11.54 -1.60
N LEU A 24 -3.56 -10.34 -1.20
CA LEU A 24 -3.39 -9.82 0.16
C LEU A 24 -4.05 -10.70 1.24
N ASP A 25 -5.09 -11.47 0.91
CA ASP A 25 -5.75 -12.39 1.86
C ASP A 25 -4.81 -13.48 2.44
N THR A 26 -3.68 -13.74 1.76
CA THR A 26 -2.65 -14.68 2.22
C THR A 26 -1.79 -14.14 3.37
N VAL A 27 -1.82 -12.81 3.58
CA VAL A 27 -0.96 -12.08 4.53
C VAL A 27 -1.77 -11.14 5.44
N ILE A 28 -3.02 -10.85 5.09
CA ILE A 28 -4.00 -10.10 5.87
C ILE A 28 -5.17 -11.03 6.19
N ASN A 29 -5.49 -11.18 7.47
CA ASN A 29 -6.53 -12.05 7.97
C ASN A 29 -7.42 -11.32 8.98
N LYS A 30 -8.47 -12.00 9.47
CA LYS A 30 -9.41 -11.42 10.43
C LYS A 30 -8.75 -10.95 11.72
N ASP A 31 -7.61 -11.51 12.10
CA ASP A 31 -6.92 -11.18 13.34
C ASP A 31 -6.12 -9.89 13.23
N ASN A 32 -5.61 -9.55 12.04
CA ASN A 32 -4.78 -8.36 11.82
C ASN A 32 -5.49 -7.21 11.06
N ILE A 33 -6.62 -7.47 10.40
CA ILE A 33 -7.33 -6.48 9.59
C ILE A 33 -7.78 -5.25 10.39
N SER A 34 -8.30 -5.45 11.61
CA SER A 34 -8.72 -4.35 12.48
C SER A 34 -7.53 -3.48 12.92
N GLN A 35 -6.38 -4.10 13.20
CA GLN A 35 -5.15 -3.40 13.55
C GLN A 35 -4.61 -2.60 12.36
N ILE A 36 -4.63 -3.18 11.16
CA ILE A 36 -4.21 -2.51 9.93
C ILE A 36 -5.10 -1.30 9.64
N ILE A 37 -6.43 -1.47 9.61
CA ILE A 37 -7.37 -0.37 9.38
C ILE A 37 -7.25 0.71 10.46
N SER A 38 -7.08 0.34 11.73
CA SER A 38 -6.84 1.30 12.81
C SER A 38 -5.54 2.08 12.61
N ALA A 39 -4.45 1.42 12.21
CA ALA A 39 -3.17 2.07 11.96
C ALA A 39 -3.22 2.99 10.73
N MET A 40 -3.85 2.53 9.64
CA MET A 40 -4.10 3.34 8.45
C MET A 40 -4.93 4.59 8.79
N THR A 41 -6.01 4.44 9.54
CA THR A 41 -6.91 5.56 9.88
C THR A 41 -6.31 6.55 10.87
N LYS A 42 -5.43 6.11 11.79
CA LYS A 42 -4.62 7.02 12.61
C LYS A 42 -3.77 7.96 11.77
N SER A 43 -3.24 7.50 10.63
CA SER A 43 -2.47 8.37 9.73
C SER A 43 -3.33 9.46 9.07
N PHE A 44 -4.66 9.27 8.99
CA PHE A 44 -5.57 10.25 8.41
C PHE A 44 -6.04 11.33 9.40
N GLU A 45 -5.74 11.21 10.70
CA GLU A 45 -6.05 12.15 11.80
C GLU A 45 -7.51 12.66 11.88
N LYS A 46 -8.06 12.68 13.11
CA LYS A 46 -9.45 13.04 13.48
C LYS A 46 -10.49 11.94 13.21
N GLY A 47 -10.87 11.25 14.28
CA GLY A 47 -11.92 10.24 14.30
C GLY A 47 -11.42 8.88 14.79
N GLU A 48 -12.37 7.96 14.95
CA GLU A 48 -12.14 6.56 15.31
C GLU A 48 -12.80 5.66 14.27
N VAL A 49 -12.28 4.45 14.08
CA VAL A 49 -12.96 3.43 13.26
C VAL A 49 -14.12 2.87 14.06
N ASP A 50 -15.30 2.81 13.44
CA ASP A 50 -16.47 2.16 14.02
C ASP A 50 -16.23 0.65 14.12
N SER A 51 -16.01 0.14 15.32
CA SER A 51 -15.73 -1.28 15.58
C SER A 51 -16.92 -2.20 15.31
N THR A 52 -18.14 -1.64 15.17
CA THR A 52 -19.35 -2.39 14.86
C THR A 52 -19.61 -2.49 13.36
N PHE A 53 -18.90 -1.70 12.56
CA PHE A 53 -19.01 -1.71 11.11
C PHE A 53 -18.05 -2.75 10.50
N PRO A 54 -18.49 -3.56 9.51
CA PRO A 54 -17.60 -4.51 8.85
C PRO A 54 -16.40 -3.79 8.20
N VAL A 55 -15.19 -4.19 8.59
CA VAL A 55 -13.95 -3.74 7.95
C VAL A 55 -13.50 -4.76 6.91
N GLY A 56 -13.03 -4.26 5.77
CA GLY A 56 -12.57 -5.10 4.65
C GLY A 56 -11.30 -4.55 4.02
N ILE A 57 -10.34 -5.43 3.74
CA ILE A 57 -9.16 -5.15 2.93
C ILE A 57 -9.04 -6.25 1.90
N SER A 58 -8.98 -5.90 0.62
CA SER A 58 -8.65 -6.83 -0.46
C SER A 58 -7.74 -6.16 -1.47
N GLY A 59 -6.95 -6.98 -2.16
CA GLY A 59 -6.09 -6.53 -3.24
C GLY A 59 -4.93 -7.48 -3.43
N THR A 60 -3.82 -6.96 -3.95
CA THR A 60 -2.65 -7.76 -4.31
C THR A 60 -1.35 -7.17 -3.80
N TYR A 61 -0.30 -7.98 -3.80
CA TYR A 61 1.07 -7.54 -3.63
C TYR A 61 1.99 -8.27 -4.59
N GLU A 62 3.14 -7.67 -4.89
CA GLU A 62 4.11 -8.24 -5.81
C GLU A 62 5.45 -8.46 -5.13
N LEU A 63 6.06 -9.60 -5.42
CA LEU A 63 7.41 -9.92 -4.99
C LEU A 63 8.36 -9.99 -6.19
N ASP A 64 9.58 -9.51 -6.02
CA ASP A 64 10.64 -9.75 -7.00
C ASP A 64 11.18 -11.19 -6.95
N GLU A 65 12.14 -11.48 -7.81
CA GLU A 65 12.79 -12.80 -7.91
C GLU A 65 13.53 -13.22 -6.63
N GLN A 66 13.86 -12.27 -5.76
CA GLN A 66 14.49 -12.49 -4.46
C GLN A 66 13.47 -12.58 -3.32
N ASN A 67 12.17 -12.71 -3.64
CA ASN A 67 11.05 -12.70 -2.69
C ASN A 67 10.95 -11.42 -1.85
N ARG A 68 11.40 -10.28 -2.39
CA ARG A 68 11.29 -8.98 -1.73
C ARG A 68 10.05 -8.24 -2.22
N LEU A 69 9.39 -7.54 -1.31
CA LEU A 69 8.18 -6.78 -1.63
C LEU A 69 8.51 -5.60 -2.56
N VAL A 70 7.83 -5.52 -3.70
CA VAL A 70 8.05 -4.44 -4.70
C VAL A 70 6.80 -3.63 -5.02
N SER A 71 5.62 -4.13 -4.68
CA SER A 71 4.36 -3.42 -4.86
C SER A 71 3.31 -3.90 -3.87
N ILE A 72 2.45 -2.98 -3.45
CA ILE A 72 1.20 -3.27 -2.75
C ILE A 72 0.07 -2.52 -3.46
N ASN A 73 -1.01 -3.22 -3.76
CA ASN A 73 -2.21 -2.65 -4.34
C ASN A 73 -3.42 -3.05 -3.49
N VAL A 74 -3.94 -2.13 -2.71
CA VAL A 74 -5.20 -2.31 -1.99
C VAL A 74 -6.33 -1.86 -2.92
N ASP A 75 -7.10 -2.81 -3.42
CA ASP A 75 -8.23 -2.53 -4.32
C ASP A 75 -9.45 -2.04 -3.53
N HIS A 76 -9.70 -2.63 -2.37
CA HIS A 76 -10.79 -2.22 -1.47
C HIS A 76 -10.28 -2.10 -0.04
N ALA A 77 -10.47 -0.94 0.56
CA ALA A 77 -10.33 -0.69 1.98
C ALA A 77 -11.64 -0.09 2.49
N VAL A 78 -12.50 -0.94 3.03
CA VAL A 78 -13.85 -0.60 3.48
C VAL A 78 -13.82 -0.33 4.98
N PHE A 79 -14.20 0.87 5.37
CA PHE A 79 -14.27 1.28 6.78
C PHE A 79 -15.28 2.40 6.99
N LYS A 80 -15.70 2.55 8.25
CA LYS A 80 -16.52 3.67 8.71
C LYS A 80 -15.77 4.43 9.79
N MET A 81 -15.66 5.74 9.62
CA MET A 81 -15.10 6.66 10.60
C MET A 81 -16.21 7.33 11.40
N ILE A 82 -16.04 7.40 12.72
CA ILE A 82 -16.93 8.07 13.66
C ILE A 82 -16.14 9.10 14.49
N LYS A 83 -16.86 9.94 15.25
CA LYS A 83 -16.28 10.94 16.17
C LYS A 83 -15.27 11.88 15.51
N ILE A 84 -15.48 12.25 14.24
CA ILE A 84 -14.64 13.25 13.58
C ILE A 84 -15.09 14.64 14.08
N PRO A 85 -14.25 15.40 14.79
CA PRO A 85 -14.65 16.67 15.38
C PRO A 85 -15.16 17.65 14.32
N LEU A 86 -16.32 18.27 14.58
CA LEU A 86 -17.00 19.26 13.72
C LEU A 86 -17.48 18.72 12.35
N VAL A 87 -17.28 17.42 12.09
CA VAL A 87 -17.41 16.81 10.77
C VAL A 87 -18.40 15.64 10.81
N GLY A 88 -18.46 14.86 11.89
CA GLY A 88 -19.43 13.78 12.07
C GLY A 88 -18.85 12.40 11.76
N SER A 89 -19.54 11.59 10.97
CA SER A 89 -19.15 10.22 10.61
C SER A 89 -19.33 9.97 9.12
N TYR A 90 -18.44 9.20 8.50
CA TYR A 90 -18.59 8.77 7.10
C TYR A 90 -18.21 7.30 6.94
N GLN A 91 -18.78 6.67 5.91
CA GLN A 91 -18.39 5.35 5.42
C GLN A 91 -17.76 5.51 4.04
N THR A 92 -16.70 4.74 3.78
CA THR A 92 -16.00 4.80 2.49
C THR A 92 -15.38 3.46 2.12
N ASP A 93 -15.22 3.26 0.81
CA ASP A 93 -14.34 2.25 0.22
C ASP A 93 -13.27 2.98 -0.59
N VAL A 94 -11.99 2.68 -0.33
CA VAL A 94 -10.84 3.35 -0.95
C VAL A 94 -9.86 2.34 -1.52
N SER A 95 -9.38 2.59 -2.73
CA SER A 95 -8.19 1.95 -3.28
C SER A 95 -6.95 2.77 -2.95
N ILE A 96 -5.87 2.10 -2.54
CA ILE A 96 -4.56 2.73 -2.33
C ILE A 96 -3.48 1.77 -2.85
N SER A 97 -2.64 2.26 -3.76
CA SER A 97 -1.54 1.48 -4.33
C SER A 97 -0.23 2.19 -4.06
N GLY A 98 0.87 1.44 -3.92
CA GLY A 98 2.20 2.00 -3.74
C GLY A 98 3.29 1.04 -4.22
N LYS A 99 4.38 1.61 -4.74
CA LYS A 99 5.57 0.87 -5.15
C LYS A 99 6.61 0.89 -4.06
N ILE A 100 7.37 -0.20 -3.96
CA ILE A 100 8.40 -0.40 -2.96
C ILE A 100 9.68 -0.77 -3.69
N ASN A 101 10.78 -0.11 -3.38
CA ASN A 101 12.04 -0.40 -4.03
C ASN A 101 12.72 -1.59 -3.34
N ALA A 102 12.68 -2.76 -3.99
CA ALA A 102 13.45 -3.95 -3.63
C ALA A 102 13.33 -4.35 -2.14
N GLY A 103 12.12 -4.34 -1.58
CA GLY A 103 11.87 -4.68 -0.18
C GLY A 103 12.18 -3.58 0.84
N ASN A 104 12.54 -2.36 0.42
CA ASN A 104 12.67 -1.21 1.31
C ASN A 104 11.28 -0.67 1.71
N CYS A 105 10.59 -1.40 2.58
CA CYS A 105 9.24 -1.06 3.04
C CYS A 105 9.14 0.24 3.85
N GLY A 106 10.27 0.82 4.25
CA GLY A 106 10.31 2.13 4.91
C GLY A 106 10.12 3.31 3.96
N ASN A 107 10.23 3.08 2.64
CA ASN A 107 10.03 4.11 1.61
C ASN A 107 9.06 3.58 0.53
N ILE A 108 7.83 4.08 0.55
CA ILE A 108 6.79 3.74 -0.42
C ILE A 108 6.65 4.88 -1.42
N GLU A 109 6.90 4.58 -2.69
CA GLU A 109 6.87 5.50 -3.81
C GLU A 109 5.56 5.40 -4.61
N GLN A 110 5.26 6.44 -5.40
CA GLN A 110 4.16 6.43 -6.38
C GLN A 110 2.82 6.02 -5.79
N VAL A 111 2.41 6.70 -4.71
CA VAL A 111 1.12 6.42 -4.06
C VAL A 111 -0.03 6.97 -4.88
N THR A 112 -0.89 6.08 -5.34
CA THR A 112 -2.16 6.42 -6.00
C THR A 112 -3.32 6.05 -5.10
N HIS A 113 -4.40 6.81 -5.15
CA HIS A 113 -5.61 6.50 -4.39
C HIS A 113 -6.86 6.85 -5.18
N LYS A 114 -7.97 6.20 -4.83
CA LYS A 114 -9.29 6.42 -5.41
C LYS A 114 -10.36 6.09 -4.38
N VAL A 115 -11.43 6.89 -4.32
CA VAL A 115 -12.65 6.51 -3.58
C VAL A 115 -13.53 5.68 -4.51
N ASN A 116 -13.80 4.43 -4.14
CA ASN A 116 -14.65 3.52 -4.90
C ASN A 116 -16.14 3.75 -4.60
N SER A 117 -16.46 4.01 -3.34
CA SER A 117 -17.83 4.31 -2.91
C SER A 117 -17.85 5.17 -1.63
N GLY A 118 -18.97 5.85 -1.42
CA GLY A 118 -19.13 6.86 -0.38
C GLY A 118 -18.79 8.26 -0.88
N ILE A 119 -19.08 9.27 -0.05
CA ILE A 119 -18.76 10.68 -0.33
C ILE A 119 -18.03 11.26 0.90
N PRO A 120 -16.87 10.70 1.27
CA PRO A 120 -16.15 11.14 2.46
C PRO A 120 -15.76 12.62 2.38
N GLU A 121 -15.61 13.17 1.17
CA GLU A 121 -15.30 14.60 0.94
C GLU A 121 -16.43 15.56 1.33
N ALA A 122 -17.70 15.15 1.22
CA ALA A 122 -18.83 15.99 1.63
C ALA A 122 -18.86 16.21 3.15
N ILE A 123 -18.27 15.27 3.88
CA ILE A 123 -18.19 15.27 5.34
C ILE A 123 -16.83 15.84 5.75
N ASN A 124 -15.74 15.29 5.21
CA ASN A 124 -14.37 15.75 5.41
C ASN A 124 -13.75 16.22 4.08
N ALA A 125 -13.87 17.52 3.79
CA ALA A 125 -13.34 18.11 2.55
C ALA A 125 -11.82 17.92 2.34
N ARG A 126 -11.06 17.57 3.39
CA ARG A 126 -9.61 17.28 3.30
C ARG A 126 -9.30 15.80 3.14
N PHE A 127 -10.29 14.95 2.94
CA PHE A 127 -10.11 13.51 2.88
C PHE A 127 -9.11 13.11 1.79
N SER A 128 -9.35 13.48 0.54
CA SER A 128 -8.48 13.08 -0.58
C SER A 128 -7.07 13.67 -0.48
N GLU A 129 -6.93 14.90 0.01
CA GLU A 129 -5.62 15.48 0.32
C GLU A 129 -4.88 14.65 1.38
N ARG A 130 -5.56 14.27 2.47
CA ARG A 130 -4.98 13.45 3.54
C ARG A 130 -4.63 12.05 3.04
N VAL A 131 -5.47 11.42 2.22
CA VAL A 131 -5.13 10.12 1.62
C VAL A 131 -3.93 10.24 0.67
N LYS A 132 -3.81 11.35 -0.07
CA LYS A 132 -2.64 11.60 -0.90
C LYS A 132 -1.35 11.75 -0.08
N VAL A 133 -1.39 12.52 1.00
CA VAL A 133 -0.21 12.82 1.83
C VAL A 133 0.16 11.64 2.73
N GLN A 134 -0.84 10.97 3.31
CA GLN A 134 -0.68 9.95 4.34
C GLN A 134 -0.84 8.52 3.80
N GLY A 135 -1.23 8.34 2.54
CA GLY A 135 -1.41 7.03 1.92
C GLY A 135 -0.15 6.18 1.95
N ALA A 136 1.03 6.79 1.73
CA ALA A 136 2.32 6.11 1.91
C ALA A 136 2.49 5.61 3.34
N LYS A 137 2.16 6.44 4.32
CA LYS A 137 2.26 6.07 5.74
C LYS A 137 1.25 4.99 6.12
N ALA A 138 0.04 5.06 5.58
CA ALA A 138 -1.00 4.06 5.77
C ALA A 138 -0.56 2.71 5.22
N LEU A 139 -0.02 2.66 4.00
CA LEU A 139 0.52 1.43 3.40
C LEU A 139 1.71 0.87 4.21
N GLN A 140 2.62 1.74 4.68
CA GLN A 140 3.74 1.33 5.53
C GLN A 140 3.24 0.65 6.81
N LEU A 141 2.28 1.29 7.50
CA LEU A 141 1.67 0.73 8.68
C LEU A 141 0.95 -0.59 8.38
N GLY A 142 0.26 -0.69 7.23
CA GLY A 142 -0.35 -1.94 6.79
C GLY A 142 0.67 -3.07 6.57
N ILE A 143 1.84 -2.76 6.03
CA ILE A 143 2.94 -3.73 5.86
C ILE A 143 3.50 -4.15 7.22
N GLU A 144 3.75 -3.21 8.11
CA GLU A 144 4.31 -3.47 9.45
C GLU A 144 3.39 -4.33 10.33
N ASN A 145 2.07 -4.21 10.14
CA ASN A 145 1.04 -4.90 10.92
C ASN A 145 0.43 -6.11 10.19
N SER A 146 1.04 -6.58 9.10
CA SER A 146 0.59 -7.76 8.34
C SER A 146 1.71 -8.77 8.13
N GLY A 147 1.36 -9.91 7.51
CA GLY A 147 2.34 -10.91 7.07
C GLY A 147 3.32 -10.40 5.99
N LEU A 148 3.10 -9.20 5.42
CA LEU A 148 3.97 -8.60 4.41
C LEU A 148 5.34 -8.23 4.95
N LYS A 149 5.46 -7.94 6.25
CA LYS A 149 6.72 -7.57 6.90
C LYS A 149 7.86 -8.57 6.64
N LYS A 150 7.55 -9.85 6.47
CA LYS A 150 8.54 -10.91 6.19
C LYS A 150 9.24 -10.77 4.83
N TYR A 151 8.67 -9.99 3.91
CA TYR A 151 9.21 -9.72 2.57
C TYR A 151 9.96 -8.39 2.50
N CYS A 152 10.12 -7.69 3.63
CA CYS A 152 10.90 -6.47 3.73
C CYS A 152 12.36 -6.78 4.04
N ILE A 153 13.28 -5.96 3.53
CA ILE A 153 14.68 -6.02 3.96
C ILE A 153 14.73 -5.68 5.44
N THR A 154 15.28 -6.59 6.24
CA THR A 154 15.62 -6.27 7.64
C THR A 154 16.89 -5.41 7.62
N PRO A 155 16.90 -4.20 8.19
CA PRO A 155 18.13 -3.42 8.29
C PRO A 155 19.14 -4.23 9.10
N LYS A 156 20.26 -4.60 8.47
CA LYS A 156 21.43 -5.14 9.18
C LYS A 156 22.17 -3.95 9.76
N TYR A 157 22.10 -3.78 11.07
CA TYR A 157 22.96 -2.82 11.76
C TYR A 157 24.30 -3.49 12.02
N ASP A 158 25.38 -2.89 11.56
CA ASP A 158 26.72 -3.23 12.03
C ASP A 158 26.87 -2.67 13.45
N LEU A 159 26.84 -3.55 14.44
CA LEU A 159 27.10 -3.19 15.84
C LEU A 159 28.61 -3.02 16.02
N TYR A 160 29.04 -1.78 16.17
CA TYR A 160 30.40 -1.47 16.62
C TYR A 160 30.39 -1.38 18.15
N PHE A 161 31.15 -2.26 18.80
CA PHE A 161 31.49 -2.12 20.21
C PHE A 161 32.77 -1.28 20.30
N TYR A 162 32.73 -0.18 21.05
CA TYR A 162 33.89 0.62 21.43
C TYR A 162 34.38 0.21 22.81
#